data_AF-A0A496T5I2-F1
#
_entry.id   AF-A0A496T5I2-F1
#
_cell.length_a   1.000
_cell.length_b   1.000
_cell.length_c   1.000
_cell.angle_alpha   90.00
_cell.angle_beta   90.00
_cell.angle_gamma   90.00
#
_symmetry.space_group_name_H-M   'P 1'
#
loop_
_entity.id
_entity.type
_entity.pdbx_description
1 polymer ?
#
loop_
_entity_poly.entity_id
_entity_poly.type
_entity_poly.pdbx_seq_one_letter_code
_entity_poly.pdbx_strand_id
1 'polypeptide(L)'
;MGENDKSEVRVRFAPSPTGYLHIGGARTAIFNWLFAKSKKGKFLLRIEDTNVVRSSQQMVEAILESLKWLGLNWDGEVWFQSKRLEVYQKIAEDLVRQRKAYYCYCERPDEERRPEEEISSCKCYLLTVKEKERLKQEGKPHAVRFWIPEGSTIFEDRVYGKVEFDNAELENFVILR
;
A
#
# COMPACT_ATOMS: atom_id res chain seq x y z
N MET A 1 -9.64 4.82 -33.62
CA MET A 1 -8.54 5.56 -32.95
C MET A 1 -9.20 6.56 -32.02
N GLY A 2 -9.37 6.20 -30.75
CA GLY A 2 -10.16 6.97 -29.80
C GLY A 2 -9.31 8.02 -29.10
N GLU A 3 -9.56 9.29 -29.39
CA GLU A 3 -9.33 10.38 -28.44
C GLU A 3 -10.19 10.13 -27.20
N ASN A 4 -9.59 9.82 -26.05
CA ASN A 4 -10.06 10.36 -24.79
C ASN A 4 -9.03 10.22 -23.67
N ASP A 5 -8.95 11.31 -22.90
CA ASP A 5 -8.22 11.50 -21.63
C ASP A 5 -6.73 11.87 -21.70
N LYS A 6 -6.44 13.12 -22.07
CA LYS A 6 -5.24 13.83 -21.59
C LYS A 6 -5.42 14.16 -20.10
N SER A 7 -5.61 13.16 -19.25
CA SER A 7 -5.46 13.36 -17.82
C SER A 7 -4.02 13.81 -17.56
N GLU A 8 -3.87 14.86 -16.75
CA GLU A 8 -2.56 15.36 -16.34
C GLU A 8 -1.76 14.19 -15.75
N VAL A 9 -0.51 13.99 -16.20
CA VAL A 9 0.35 12.96 -15.63
C VAL A 9 0.63 13.29 -14.17
N ARG A 10 0.28 12.38 -13.26
CA ARG A 10 0.53 12.53 -11.82
C ARG A 10 1.30 11.33 -11.32
N VAL A 11 2.50 11.57 -10.82
CA VAL A 11 3.36 10.53 -10.23
C VAL A 11 3.73 10.92 -8.80
N ARG A 12 4.22 9.97 -8.02
CA ARG A 12 4.65 10.24 -6.64
C ARG A 12 5.93 9.52 -6.28
N PHE A 13 6.68 10.11 -5.37
CA PHE A 13 7.65 9.40 -4.55
C PHE A 13 7.05 9.15 -3.16
N ALA A 14 7.20 7.92 -2.65
CA ALA A 14 6.55 7.49 -1.41
C ALA A 14 7.55 6.82 -0.44
N PRO A 15 8.43 7.58 0.23
CA PRO A 15 9.41 7.02 1.13
C PRO A 15 8.81 6.70 2.50
N SER A 16 9.22 5.57 3.09
CA SER A 16 8.98 5.28 4.51
C SER A 16 10.11 5.89 5.37
N PRO A 17 9.81 6.70 6.40
CA PRO A 17 10.82 7.38 7.20
C PRO A 17 11.42 6.45 8.28
N THR A 18 11.88 5.27 7.86
CA THR A 18 12.51 4.25 8.73
C THR A 18 14.04 4.27 8.67
N GLY A 19 14.59 5.15 7.84
CA GLY A 19 16.01 5.39 7.64
C GLY A 19 16.24 6.58 6.72
N TYR A 20 17.50 6.85 6.41
CA TYR A 20 17.88 7.91 5.47
C TYR A 20 17.50 7.57 4.03
N LEU A 21 17.40 8.60 3.18
CA LEU A 21 17.19 8.42 1.75
C LEU A 21 18.39 7.69 1.12
N HIS A 22 18.21 6.39 0.86
CA HIS A 22 19.23 5.59 0.16
C HIS A 22 19.24 5.88 -1.35
N ILE A 23 20.34 5.53 -2.01
CA ILE A 23 20.55 5.80 -3.45
C ILE A 23 19.48 5.19 -4.35
N GLY A 24 18.95 4.02 -3.98
CA GLY A 24 17.83 3.38 -4.68
C GLY A 24 16.55 4.22 -4.63
N GLY A 25 16.23 4.78 -3.45
CA GLY A 25 15.10 5.68 -3.27
C GLY A 25 15.30 6.98 -4.06
N ALA A 26 16.50 7.56 -4.00
CA ALA A 26 16.85 8.74 -4.78
C ALA A 26 16.69 8.52 -6.30
N ARG A 27 17.17 7.38 -6.82
CA ARG A 27 17.01 6.99 -8.23
C ARG A 27 15.53 6.94 -8.64
N THR A 28 14.68 6.32 -7.82
CA THR A 28 13.23 6.26 -8.08
C THR A 28 12.59 7.66 -8.06
N ALA A 29 12.97 8.52 -7.11
CA ALA A 29 12.49 9.90 -7.05
C ALA A 29 12.90 10.70 -8.30
N ILE A 30 14.16 10.58 -8.74
CA ILE A 30 14.68 11.23 -9.95
C ILE A 30 13.89 10.81 -11.19
N PHE A 31 13.62 9.51 -11.38
CA PHE A 31 12.85 9.06 -12.54
C PHE A 31 11.41 9.57 -12.54
N ASN A 32 10.73 9.55 -11.39
CA ASN A 32 9.38 10.11 -11.28
C ASN A 32 9.39 11.62 -11.58
N TRP A 33 10.35 12.35 -11.02
CA TRP A 33 10.48 13.80 -11.26
C TRP A 33 10.75 14.12 -12.73
N LEU A 34 11.72 13.43 -13.36
CA LEU A 34 12.02 13.61 -14.79
C LEU A 34 10.84 13.25 -15.68
N PHE A 35 10.14 12.16 -15.36
CA PHE A 35 8.96 11.74 -16.11
C PHE A 35 7.85 12.80 -16.03
N ALA A 36 7.53 13.28 -14.83
CA ALA A 36 6.56 14.36 -14.63
C ALA A 36 6.96 15.61 -15.44
N LYS A 37 8.21 16.07 -15.33
CA LYS A 37 8.71 17.23 -16.09
C LYS A 37 8.57 17.04 -17.60
N SER A 38 8.98 15.88 -18.12
CA SER A 38 8.90 15.59 -19.56
C SER A 38 7.48 15.59 -20.11
N LYS A 39 6.49 15.28 -19.25
CA LYS A 39 5.07 15.23 -19.60
C LYS A 39 4.29 16.47 -19.18
N LYS A 40 4.95 17.49 -18.63
CA LYS A 40 4.31 18.66 -18.01
C LYS A 40 3.26 18.26 -16.95
N GLY A 41 3.55 17.19 -16.23
CA GLY A 41 2.73 16.64 -15.15
C GLY A 41 3.17 17.10 -13.76
N LYS A 42 2.70 16.37 -12.74
CA LYS A 42 2.95 16.64 -11.31
C LYS A 42 3.79 15.55 -10.67
N PHE A 43 4.80 15.97 -9.92
CA PHE A 43 5.60 15.12 -9.05
C PHE A 43 5.17 15.34 -7.60
N LEU A 44 4.47 14.38 -7.00
CA LEU A 44 3.92 14.47 -5.66
C LEU A 44 4.79 13.75 -4.63
N LEU A 45 4.68 14.14 -3.36
CA LEU A 45 5.39 13.49 -2.25
C LEU A 45 4.40 12.96 -1.20
N ARG A 46 4.60 11.70 -0.79
CA ARG A 46 3.82 11.07 0.28
C ARG A 46 4.73 10.30 1.25
N ILE A 47 4.80 10.71 2.50
CA ILE A 47 5.53 10.00 3.54
C ILE A 47 4.69 8.83 4.06
N GLU A 48 5.28 7.64 4.07
CA GLU A 48 4.64 6.40 4.54
C GLU A 48 5.01 6.12 6.02
N ASP A 49 4.49 6.97 6.91
CA ASP A 49 4.81 7.07 8.34
C ASP A 49 3.87 6.27 9.26
N THR A 50 3.31 5.15 8.80
CA THR A 50 2.39 4.33 9.61
C THR A 50 3.07 3.48 10.66
N ASN A 51 4.38 3.23 10.54
CA ASN A 51 5.13 2.50 11.55
C ASN A 51 5.66 3.47 12.61
N VAL A 52 4.87 3.71 13.65
CA VAL A 52 5.18 4.70 14.71
C VAL A 52 6.50 4.39 15.45
N VAL A 53 6.86 3.11 15.58
CA VAL A 53 8.09 2.70 16.28
C VAL A 53 9.35 3.03 15.48
N ARG A 54 9.26 2.91 14.14
CA ARG A 54 10.41 3.11 13.24
C ARG A 54 10.41 4.48 12.56
N SER A 55 9.30 5.22 12.61
CA SER A 55 9.16 6.53 11.96
C SER A 55 9.58 7.64 12.92
N SER A 56 10.53 8.47 12.51
CA SER A 56 10.91 9.66 13.28
C SER A 56 10.78 10.94 12.46
N GLN A 57 10.42 12.03 13.13
CA GLN A 57 10.34 13.36 12.52
C GLN A 57 11.68 13.79 11.91
N GLN A 58 12.79 13.43 12.57
CA GLN A 58 14.15 13.68 12.07
C GLN A 58 14.42 12.96 10.74
N MET A 59 13.96 11.71 10.58
CA MET A 59 14.10 10.97 9.32
C MET A 59 13.25 11.57 8.20
N VAL A 60 12.04 12.04 8.53
CA VAL A 60 11.20 12.78 7.58
C VAL A 60 11.96 14.02 7.08
N GLU A 61 12.47 14.85 8.00
CA GLU A 61 13.21 16.06 7.67
C GLU A 61 14.44 15.76 6.81
N ALA A 62 15.24 14.77 7.18
CA ALA A 62 16.41 14.35 6.42
C ALA A 62 16.05 13.91 4.98
N ILE A 63 14.92 13.21 4.79
CA ILE A 63 14.42 12.84 3.46
C ILE A 63 14.04 14.10 2.66
N LEU A 64 13.30 15.03 3.27
CA LEU A 64 12.87 16.27 2.61
C LEU A 64 14.06 17.15 2.22
N GLU A 65 15.05 17.28 3.09
CA GLU A 65 16.30 18.00 2.83
C GLU A 65 17.10 17.35 1.70
N SER A 66 17.22 16.02 1.71
CA SER A 66 17.93 15.29 0.65
C SER A 66 17.27 15.49 -0.72
N LEU A 67 15.94 15.46 -0.79
CA LEU A 67 15.21 15.72 -2.03
C LEU A 67 15.42 17.16 -2.52
N LYS A 68 15.40 18.15 -1.62
CA LYS A 68 15.69 19.55 -1.96
C LYS A 68 17.13 19.75 -2.42
N TRP A 69 18.10 19.12 -1.76
CA TRP A 69 19.52 19.16 -2.11
C TRP A 69 19.77 18.58 -3.51
N LEU A 70 19.06 17.51 -3.88
CA LEU A 70 19.06 16.94 -5.23
C LEU A 70 18.32 17.81 -6.28
N GLY A 71 17.70 18.92 -5.88
CA GLY A 71 16.90 19.78 -6.77
C GLY A 71 15.54 19.22 -7.16
N LEU A 72 15.05 18.20 -6.45
CA LEU A 72 13.80 17.49 -6.75
C LEU A 72 12.60 18.17 -6.10
N ASN A 73 12.21 19.33 -6.65
CA ASN A 73 11.02 20.05 -6.17
C ASN A 73 9.74 19.28 -6.51
N TRP A 74 8.93 18.98 -5.49
CA TRP A 74 7.60 18.38 -5.63
C TRP A 74 6.49 19.44 -5.73
N ASP A 75 5.39 19.04 -6.33
CA ASP A 75 4.19 19.83 -6.51
C ASP A 75 3.21 19.62 -5.35
N GLY A 76 2.68 20.72 -4.82
CA GLY A 76 1.68 20.70 -3.75
C GLY A 76 2.25 20.36 -2.37
N GLU A 77 1.37 19.91 -1.49
CA GLU A 77 1.73 19.57 -0.11
C GLU A 77 2.33 18.16 0.02
N VAL A 78 3.05 17.96 1.13
CA VAL A 78 3.53 16.64 1.52
C VAL A 78 2.39 15.88 2.21
N TRP A 79 2.03 14.73 1.65
CA TRP A 79 1.01 13.87 2.25
C TRP A 79 1.62 12.95 3.30
N PHE A 80 0.97 12.82 4.45
CA PHE A 80 1.37 11.90 5.51
C PHE A 80 0.32 10.78 5.61
N GLN A 81 0.78 9.54 5.62
CA GLN A 81 -0.10 8.38 5.69
C GLN A 81 -0.77 8.27 7.06
N SER A 82 -0.06 8.63 8.14
CA SER A 82 -0.58 8.68 9.52
C SER A 82 -1.80 9.58 9.67
N LYS A 83 -1.91 10.66 8.88
CA LYS A 83 -3.04 11.61 8.90
C LYS A 83 -4.28 11.11 8.15
N ARG A 84 -4.25 9.88 7.62
CA ARG A 84 -5.29 9.33 6.73
C ARG A 84 -5.84 7.99 7.21
N LEU A 85 -5.55 7.59 8.45
CA LEU A 85 -5.96 6.30 9.00
C LEU A 85 -7.47 6.09 8.94
N GLU A 86 -8.27 7.12 9.23
CA GLU A 86 -9.74 7.07 9.12
C GLU A 86 -10.21 6.74 7.70
N VAL A 87 -9.53 7.26 6.67
CA VAL A 87 -9.85 6.98 5.27
C VAL A 87 -9.59 5.50 4.96
N TYR A 88 -8.49 4.94 5.45
CA TYR A 88 -8.15 3.54 5.23
C TYR A 88 -9.11 2.60 5.96
N GLN A 89 -9.48 2.94 7.21
CA GLN A 89 -10.49 2.19 7.97
C GLN A 89 -11.82 2.16 7.22
N LYS A 90 -12.31 3.32 6.78
CA LYS A 90 -13.56 3.41 6.00
C LYS A 90 -13.51 2.60 4.70
N ILE A 91 -12.42 2.69 3.94
CA ILE A 91 -12.26 1.92 2.69
C ILE A 91 -12.20 0.42 2.97
N ALA A 92 -11.50 -0.01 4.02
CA ALA A 92 -11.44 -1.41 4.40
C ALA A 92 -12.84 -1.95 4.77
N GLU A 93 -13.62 -1.19 5.55
CA GLU A 93 -15.02 -1.50 5.84
C GLU A 93 -15.88 -1.57 4.58
N ASP A 94 -15.72 -0.62 3.65
CA ASP A 94 -16.41 -0.62 2.36
C ASP A 94 -16.10 -1.87 1.53
N LEU A 95 -14.84 -2.30 1.51
CA LEU A 95 -14.42 -3.53 0.83
C LEU A 95 -15.03 -4.77 1.49
N VAL A 96 -15.12 -4.81 2.82
CA VAL A 96 -15.81 -5.90 3.54
C VAL A 96 -17.29 -5.92 3.19
N ARG A 97 -17.96 -4.77 3.18
CA ARG A 97 -19.37 -4.66 2.77
C ARG A 97 -19.61 -5.14 1.34
N GLN A 98 -18.65 -4.88 0.44
CA GLN A 98 -18.68 -5.32 -0.95
C GLN A 98 -18.23 -6.78 -1.15
N ARG A 99 -17.92 -7.53 -0.07
CA ARG A 99 -17.37 -8.89 -0.12
C ARG A 99 -16.05 -9.01 -0.89
N LYS A 100 -15.31 -7.91 -0.99
CA LYS A 100 -13.94 -7.83 -1.55
C LYS A 100 -12.86 -7.95 -0.47
N ALA A 101 -13.27 -7.99 0.79
CA ALA A 101 -12.43 -8.22 1.94
C ALA A 101 -13.22 -8.95 3.03
N TYR A 102 -12.51 -9.49 4.02
CA TYR A 102 -13.12 -10.18 5.16
C TYR A 102 -12.33 -9.97 6.45
N TYR A 103 -13.03 -10.08 7.58
CA TYR A 103 -12.40 -10.07 8.90
C TYR A 103 -11.68 -11.41 9.16
N CYS A 104 -10.38 -11.37 9.47
CA CYS A 104 -9.58 -12.52 9.90
C CYS A 104 -9.27 -12.36 11.39
N TYR A 105 -9.70 -13.34 12.19
CA TYR A 105 -9.52 -13.39 13.65
C TYR A 105 -8.39 -14.36 14.05
N CYS A 106 -7.59 -14.81 13.08
CA CYS A 106 -6.41 -15.62 13.35
C CYS A 106 -5.39 -14.77 14.10
N GLU A 107 -4.90 -15.29 15.22
CA GLU A 107 -3.71 -14.76 15.88
C GLU A 107 -2.52 -14.98 14.94
N ARG A 108 -1.83 -13.90 14.57
CA ARG A 108 -0.58 -14.02 13.82
C ARG A 108 0.54 -14.21 14.85
N PRO A 109 1.42 -15.21 14.70
CA PRO A 109 2.73 -15.11 15.31
C PRO A 109 3.47 -13.89 14.74
N ASP A 110 4.36 -13.30 15.53
CA ASP A 110 5.20 -12.17 15.10
C ASP A 110 5.84 -12.45 13.73
N GLU A 111 5.82 -11.46 12.84
CA GLU A 111 6.28 -11.57 11.44
C GLU A 111 7.75 -12.05 11.32
N GLU A 112 8.54 -11.94 12.38
CA GLU A 112 9.94 -12.38 12.47
C GLU A 112 10.10 -13.91 12.58
N ARG A 113 9.02 -14.68 12.80
CA ARG A 113 9.09 -16.14 13.10
C ARG A 113 8.48 -17.05 12.03
N ARG A 114 8.13 -16.56 10.85
CA ARG A 114 7.43 -17.38 9.85
C ARG A 114 8.42 -18.16 8.97
N PRO A 115 8.39 -19.51 8.94
CA PRO A 115 9.02 -20.29 7.86
C PRO A 115 8.26 -20.02 6.54
N GLU A 116 8.98 -19.93 5.43
CA GLU A 116 8.42 -19.65 4.09
C GLU A 116 7.32 -20.63 3.64
N GLU A 117 7.23 -21.80 4.27
CA GLU A 117 6.29 -22.88 3.95
C GLU A 117 4.89 -22.74 4.58
N GLU A 118 4.71 -21.86 5.58
CA GLU A 118 3.38 -21.58 6.16
C GLU A 118 2.67 -20.46 5.40
N ILE A 119 2.32 -20.75 4.14
CA ILE A 119 1.35 -19.94 3.39
C ILE A 119 0.06 -19.94 4.21
N SER A 120 -0.36 -18.72 4.56
CA SER A 120 -1.38 -18.39 5.55
C SER A 120 -2.68 -19.20 5.36
N SER A 121 -2.84 -20.29 6.11
CA SER A 121 -4.04 -21.12 6.19
C SER A 121 -5.23 -20.41 6.90
N CYS A 122 -5.34 -19.06 6.83
CA CYS A 122 -6.45 -18.31 7.42
C CYS A 122 -7.76 -18.68 6.68
N LYS A 123 -8.47 -19.67 7.22
CA LYS A 123 -9.82 -20.11 6.81
C LYS A 123 -10.94 -19.21 7.33
N CYS A 124 -10.63 -18.01 7.86
CA CYS A 124 -11.66 -17.11 8.39
C CYS A 124 -12.69 -16.66 7.35
N TYR A 125 -12.39 -16.78 6.06
CA TYR A 125 -13.36 -16.54 5.00
C TYR A 125 -14.52 -17.55 5.01
N LEU A 126 -14.30 -18.76 5.53
CA LEU A 126 -15.30 -19.82 5.70
C LEU A 126 -16.18 -19.66 6.95
N LEU A 127 -15.89 -18.67 7.82
CA LEU A 127 -16.70 -18.46 9.02
C LEU A 127 -18.15 -18.16 8.65
N THR A 128 -19.06 -18.88 9.32
CA THR A 128 -20.50 -18.66 9.24
C THR A 128 -20.87 -17.28 9.79
N VAL A 129 -22.06 -16.79 9.43
CA VAL A 129 -22.57 -15.51 9.95
C VAL A 129 -22.61 -15.52 11.48
N LYS A 130 -23.07 -16.63 12.08
CA LYS A 130 -23.15 -16.81 13.53
C LYS A 130 -21.79 -16.73 14.22
N GLU A 131 -20.76 -17.33 13.63
CA GLU A 131 -19.39 -17.29 14.18
C GLU A 131 -18.79 -15.89 14.06
N LYS A 132 -19.00 -15.20 12.94
CA LYS A 132 -18.56 -13.80 12.76
C LYS A 132 -19.21 -12.88 13.78
N GLU A 133 -20.52 -13.03 14.01
CA GLU A 133 -21.25 -12.24 15.01
C GLU A 133 -20.75 -12.52 16.44
N ARG A 134 -20.55 -13.81 16.79
CA ARG A 134 -20.01 -14.19 18.11
C ARG A 134 -18.64 -13.56 18.36
N LEU A 135 -17.70 -13.68 17.41
CA LEU A 135 -16.34 -13.14 17.54
C LEU A 135 -16.34 -11.60 17.62
N LYS A 136 -17.27 -10.95 16.90
CA LYS A 136 -17.48 -9.51 16.98
C LYS A 136 -18.02 -9.09 18.35
N GLN A 137 -18.98 -9.82 18.91
CA GLN A 137 -19.55 -9.55 20.24
C GLN A 137 -18.54 -9.77 21.37
N GLU A 138 -17.66 -10.75 21.21
CA GLU A 138 -16.54 -11.02 22.14
C GLU A 138 -15.44 -9.95 22.09
N GLY A 139 -15.51 -9.00 21.14
CA GLY A 139 -14.48 -7.98 20.98
C GLY A 139 -13.12 -8.54 20.57
N LYS A 140 -13.09 -9.73 19.94
CA LYS A 140 -11.83 -10.37 19.55
C LYS A 140 -11.05 -9.47 18.57
N PRO A 141 -9.75 -9.21 18.80
CA PRO A 141 -8.92 -8.50 17.84
C PRO A 141 -8.97 -9.17 16.47
N HIS A 142 -8.99 -8.37 15.42
CA HIS A 142 -9.09 -8.86 14.06
C HIS A 142 -8.34 -7.95 13.09
N ALA A 143 -7.90 -8.54 11.99
CA ALA A 143 -7.41 -7.83 10.83
C ALA A 143 -8.45 -7.87 9.71
N VAL A 144 -8.33 -6.97 8.74
CA VAL A 144 -9.06 -7.07 7.47
C VAL A 144 -8.10 -7.62 6.41
N ARG A 145 -8.52 -8.69 5.74
CA ARG A 145 -7.78 -9.27 4.59
C ARG A 145 -8.51 -9.01 3.29
N PHE A 146 -7.75 -8.70 2.25
CA PHE A 146 -8.27 -8.58 0.89
C PHE A 146 -8.63 -9.97 0.35
N TRP A 147 -9.75 -10.07 -0.37
CA TRP A 147 -10.15 -11.29 -1.05
C TRP A 147 -9.62 -11.29 -2.48
N ILE A 148 -8.65 -12.16 -2.75
CA ILE A 148 -8.13 -12.40 -4.08
C ILE A 148 -9.15 -13.28 -4.84
N PRO A 149 -9.69 -12.82 -5.98
CA PRO A 149 -10.60 -13.62 -6.79
C PRO A 149 -9.84 -14.70 -7.56
N GLU A 150 -10.52 -15.78 -7.96
CA GLU A 150 -9.97 -16.76 -8.88
C GLU A 150 -9.67 -16.14 -10.26
N GLY A 151 -8.78 -16.78 -11.03
CA GLY A 151 -8.39 -16.35 -12.37
C GLY A 151 -7.00 -15.71 -12.38
N SER A 152 -6.79 -14.73 -13.26
CA SER A 152 -5.48 -14.12 -13.49
C SER A 152 -5.54 -12.59 -13.37
N THR A 153 -4.47 -12.00 -12.86
CA THR A 153 -4.27 -10.55 -12.87
C THR A 153 -3.30 -10.18 -13.99
N ILE A 154 -3.73 -9.32 -14.91
CA ILE A 154 -2.99 -8.94 -16.10
C ILE A 154 -2.87 -7.41 -16.17
N PHE A 155 -1.68 -6.90 -16.45
CA PHE A 155 -1.45 -5.48 -16.72
C PHE A 155 -0.29 -5.25 -17.67
N GLU A 156 -0.26 -4.09 -18.31
CA GLU A 156 0.84 -3.66 -19.19
C GLU A 156 1.81 -2.79 -18.38
N ASP A 157 2.98 -3.33 -18.05
CA ASP A 157 4.06 -2.57 -17.45
C ASP A 157 4.80 -1.75 -18.51
N ARG A 158 5.04 -0.47 -18.23
CA ARG A 158 5.68 0.45 -19.20
C ARG A 158 7.16 0.16 -19.46
N VAL A 159 7.80 -0.67 -18.64
CA VAL A 159 9.21 -1.07 -18.74
C VAL A 159 9.32 -2.51 -19.23
N TYR A 160 8.54 -3.43 -18.66
CA TYR A 160 8.64 -4.87 -18.91
C TYR A 160 7.58 -5.43 -19.89
N GLY A 161 6.59 -4.62 -20.29
CA GLY A 161 5.51 -5.05 -21.19
C GLY A 161 4.39 -5.78 -20.46
N LYS A 162 3.68 -6.68 -21.15
CA LYS A 162 2.60 -7.48 -20.55
C LYS A 162 3.10 -8.34 -19.41
N VAL A 163 2.49 -8.18 -18.24
CA VAL A 163 2.73 -9.00 -17.04
C VAL A 163 1.41 -9.70 -16.67
N GLU A 164 1.50 -10.98 -16.33
CA GLU A 164 0.37 -11.84 -16.00
C GLU A 164 0.77 -12.80 -14.88
N PHE A 165 -0.06 -12.88 -13.84
CA PHE A 165 0.10 -13.80 -12.73
C PHE A 165 -1.21 -14.55 -12.47
N ASP A 166 -1.10 -15.83 -12.10
CA ASP A 166 -2.24 -16.59 -11.58
C ASP A 166 -2.56 -16.08 -10.17
N ASN A 167 -3.82 -15.73 -9.93
CA ASN A 167 -4.26 -15.26 -8.63
C ASN A 167 -4.10 -16.32 -7.53
N ALA A 168 -3.98 -17.61 -7.88
CA ALA A 168 -3.65 -18.68 -6.94
C ALA A 168 -2.26 -18.50 -6.28
N GLU A 169 -1.35 -17.74 -6.90
CA GLU A 169 -0.03 -17.40 -6.35
C GLU A 169 -0.10 -16.28 -5.30
N LEU A 170 -1.21 -15.54 -5.25
CA LEU A 170 -1.40 -14.40 -4.35
C LEU A 170 -2.15 -14.84 -3.07
N GLU A 171 -1.55 -14.60 -1.91
CA GLU A 171 -2.28 -14.79 -0.65
C GLU A 171 -3.30 -13.67 -0.39
N ASN A 172 -4.40 -14.00 0.31
CA ASN A 172 -5.32 -13.01 0.87
C ASN A 172 -4.58 -12.16 1.92
N PHE A 173 -3.95 -11.07 1.48
CA PHE A 173 -3.07 -10.24 2.32
C PHE A 173 -3.85 -9.31 3.26
N VAL A 174 -3.21 -8.91 4.35
CA VAL A 174 -3.78 -7.96 5.32
C VAL A 174 -3.75 -6.54 4.76
N ILE A 175 -4.89 -5.84 4.85
CA ILE A 175 -5.05 -4.44 4.43
C ILE A 175 -5.32 -3.48 5.59
N LEU A 176 -5.76 -3.99 6.74
CA LEU A 176 -5.96 -3.22 7.98
C LEU A 176 -5.66 -4.12 9.19
N ARG A 177 -4.98 -3.56 10.20
CA ARG A 177 -4.73 -4.18 11.51
C ARG A 177 -5.46 -3.42 12.61
#